data_AF-A0A6A5QQF6-F1
#
_entry.id   AF-A0A6A5QQF6-F1
#
_cell.length_a   1.000
_cell.length_b   1.000
_cell.length_c   1.000
_cell.angle_alpha   90.00
_cell.angle_beta   90.00
_cell.angle_gamma   90.00
#
_symmetry.space_group_name_H-M   'P 1'
#
loop_
_entity.id
_entity.type
_entity.pdbx_description
1 polymer ?
#
loop_
_entity_poly.entity_id
_entity_poly.type
_entity_poly.pdbx_seq_one_letter_code
_entity_poly.pdbx_strand_id
1 'polypeptide(L)'
;MNPGKQTEEETLGKLPLEGLTYPCPRLSDFSLDDNLRPSGCSPGNVYIHKLPKVDLSTLGVIPLELLQGVLSQLDLCTLMGFRRVNRRAIEVVESIPQYKAITKYARNVLRGILSIQLGQWISCETVYEKLCTAECEECGDFGGYFYILTCKRVCFLCFSEEDKYLPLRHGHAIRKFGVNRSVLKTLPCMRSIPGTYSPNEKKSNERLTLVDSESVYRAGITIHGSISSMEQYVLDRSAQKLQDFDRRTSQAMAEGSGTITRRLRRPRTEDPFDSRSGNPMRFMAVVRMPWLNRESHKPEWGFHCIGCQKFHRSRPLHFRRKFTVASFGEHLRQCGNVRNGKHCRVDSEGQSEFRILVDRKFIKYLTIDPGLYDVSDMCFAPTLISMLPPLPPGDWNKGHISHDTSNVHPHFTRIAKLPLPAVTKVSHPLQIDYLELRMGQKLRSNWEIPRLDAETRVYQWIENIQIGPKFLGHLSERGRVIGFIIERINDCRHATPEDLSPCQQALSRLHELGIKHGDLNKHNFLIRNGKATLIDFENSTRCNDAKALEEESRTLQDELRDTTGRGGRTAESDAA
;
A
#
# COMPACT_ATOMS: atom_id res chain seq x y z
N MET A 1 30.71 41.15 17.30
CA MET A 1 31.28 39.79 17.40
C MET A 1 30.57 39.08 18.54
N ASN A 2 29.71 38.11 18.21
CA ASN A 2 29.09 37.20 19.18
C ASN A 2 28.76 35.91 18.40
N PRO A 3 29.56 34.83 18.53
CA PRO A 3 29.27 33.56 17.88
C PRO A 3 28.43 32.69 18.83
N GLY A 4 27.43 31.97 18.31
CA GLY A 4 26.74 30.93 19.10
C GLY A 4 25.21 30.99 19.11
N LYS A 5 24.59 31.17 17.94
CA LYS A 5 23.28 30.59 17.64
C LYS A 5 23.37 29.98 16.24
N GLN A 6 24.08 28.86 16.14
CA GLN A 6 23.92 27.95 15.01
C GLN A 6 22.77 27.01 15.36
N THR A 7 21.79 27.08 14.48
CA THR A 7 20.48 26.42 14.44
C THR A 7 20.59 24.90 14.40
N GLU A 8 19.75 24.22 15.18
CA GLU A 8 19.47 22.77 15.12
C GLU A 8 18.89 22.29 13.76
N GLU A 9 18.68 23.21 12.80
CA GLU A 9 18.26 22.91 11.42
C GLU A 9 19.39 22.43 10.50
N GLU A 10 20.68 22.65 10.83
CA GLU A 10 21.79 22.31 9.94
C GLU A 10 22.25 20.84 10.00
N THR A 11 21.80 20.05 10.98
CA THR A 11 22.19 18.64 11.14
C THR A 11 21.25 17.63 10.46
N LEU A 12 20.06 18.04 9.99
CA LEU A 12 19.13 17.14 9.30
C LEU A 12 19.45 16.93 7.80
N GLY A 13 20.32 17.77 7.22
CA GLY A 13 20.62 17.81 5.79
C GLY A 13 21.62 16.77 5.27
N LYS A 14 22.16 15.88 6.13
CA LYS A 14 23.21 14.91 5.76
C LYS A 14 22.93 13.49 6.27
N LEU A 15 21.70 13.01 6.20
CA LEU A 15 21.47 11.56 6.26
C LEU A 15 22.06 10.94 4.98
N PRO A 16 23.02 9.99 5.07
CA PRO A 16 23.48 9.26 3.89
C PRO A 16 22.32 8.37 3.39
N LEU A 17 21.60 8.86 2.38
CA LEU A 17 20.48 8.14 1.75
C LEU A 17 20.94 6.94 0.91
N GLU A 18 22.25 6.89 0.60
CA GLU A 18 22.90 5.80 -0.12
C GLU A 18 22.82 4.50 0.69
N GLY A 19 22.19 3.47 0.12
CA GLY A 19 22.00 2.17 0.77
C GLY A 19 20.77 2.05 1.68
N LEU A 20 20.02 3.13 1.90
CA LEU A 20 18.76 3.12 2.68
C LEU A 20 17.51 3.29 1.82
N THR A 21 17.66 3.87 0.62
CA THR A 21 16.54 4.27 -0.22
C THR A 21 16.69 3.82 -1.67
N TYR A 22 15.59 3.81 -2.42
CA TYR A 22 15.59 3.59 -3.87
C TYR A 22 14.56 4.48 -4.57
N PRO A 23 14.81 4.93 -5.82
CA PRO A 23 13.99 5.96 -6.47
C PRO A 23 12.63 5.45 -6.97
N CYS A 24 12.55 4.21 -7.44
CA CYS A 24 11.31 3.65 -7.98
C CYS A 24 11.26 2.11 -7.78
N PRO A 25 10.11 1.52 -7.42
CA PRO A 25 9.95 0.07 -7.41
C PRO A 25 10.08 -0.45 -8.84
N ARG A 26 10.51 -1.70 -9.03
CA ARG A 26 10.53 -2.37 -10.34
C ARG A 26 9.10 -2.75 -10.79
N LEU A 27 8.19 -1.78 -10.85
CA LEU A 27 6.78 -1.94 -11.16
C LEU A 27 6.29 -0.74 -11.97
N SER A 28 5.54 -1.01 -13.03
CA SER A 28 4.86 0.00 -13.83
C SER A 28 3.42 0.14 -13.37
N ASP A 29 2.99 1.35 -13.08
CA ASP A 29 1.62 1.61 -12.63
C ASP A 29 0.63 1.78 -13.79
N PHE A 30 1.14 2.03 -14.99
CA PHE A 30 0.35 2.29 -16.19
C PHE A 30 -0.71 3.37 -15.93
N SER A 31 -0.24 4.54 -15.50
CA SER A 31 -1.09 5.73 -15.29
C SER A 31 -1.39 6.43 -16.62
N LEU A 32 -2.19 7.51 -16.59
CA LEU A 32 -2.57 8.23 -17.80
C LEU A 32 -1.36 8.65 -18.64
N ASP A 33 -0.27 9.09 -18.00
CA ASP A 33 0.95 9.53 -18.68
C ASP A 33 1.70 8.43 -19.42
N ASP A 34 1.57 7.17 -19.02
CA ASP A 34 2.12 6.01 -19.74
C ASP A 34 1.38 5.74 -21.06
N ASN A 35 0.14 6.23 -21.18
CA ASN A 35 -0.74 6.00 -22.34
C ASN A 35 -0.84 7.22 -23.27
N LEU A 36 -0.18 8.32 -22.93
CA LEU A 36 -0.09 9.46 -23.82
C LEU A 36 0.78 9.10 -25.02
N ARG A 37 0.33 9.44 -26.23
CA ARG A 37 1.14 9.24 -27.44
C ARG A 37 2.53 9.84 -27.23
N PRO A 38 3.62 9.18 -27.65
CA PRO A 38 4.93 9.81 -27.67
C PRO A 38 4.82 11.15 -28.39
N SER A 39 5.45 12.18 -27.84
CA SER A 39 5.52 13.46 -28.55
C SER A 39 6.36 13.20 -29.79
N GLY A 40 5.72 13.05 -30.96
CA GLY A 40 6.42 13.28 -32.22
C GLY A 40 6.98 14.69 -32.13
N CYS A 41 8.31 14.81 -32.16
CA CYS A 41 9.14 15.99 -31.88
C CYS A 41 9.71 16.08 -30.45
N SER A 42 11.04 15.94 -30.41
CA SER A 42 11.95 16.30 -29.33
C SER A 42 11.76 17.75 -28.84
N PRO A 43 12.14 18.05 -27.58
CA PRO A 43 12.20 19.40 -27.06
C PRO A 43 13.38 20.15 -27.67
N GLY A 44 13.17 20.69 -28.86
CA GLY A 44 14.04 21.65 -29.50
C GLY A 44 13.16 22.66 -30.21
N ASN A 45 13.27 23.92 -29.82
CA ASN A 45 12.73 25.08 -30.52
C ASN A 45 13.09 25.03 -32.01
N VAL A 46 12.21 24.44 -32.84
CA VAL A 46 12.20 24.69 -34.28
C VAL A 46 10.85 25.28 -34.67
N TYR A 47 10.28 26.12 -33.80
CA TYR A 47 9.71 27.34 -34.35
C TYR A 47 10.91 28.12 -34.83
N ILE A 48 11.13 28.15 -36.14
CA ILE A 48 11.98 29.16 -36.77
C ILE A 48 11.51 30.48 -36.15
N HIS A 49 12.31 31.06 -35.25
CA HIS A 49 11.99 32.27 -34.48
C HIS A 49 11.98 33.47 -35.44
N LYS A 50 10.99 33.51 -36.32
CA LYS A 50 10.64 34.71 -37.05
C LYS A 50 9.96 35.62 -36.04
N LEU A 51 10.57 36.77 -35.77
CA LEU A 51 10.05 37.80 -34.88
C LEU A 51 8.54 38.04 -35.12
N PRO A 52 7.76 38.34 -34.06
CA PRO A 52 6.37 38.74 -34.22
C PRO A 52 6.30 39.95 -35.14
N LYS A 53 5.49 39.84 -36.20
CA LYS A 53 5.23 40.95 -37.12
C LYS A 53 4.10 41.87 -36.65
N VAL A 54 3.28 41.37 -35.74
CA VAL A 54 2.08 42.01 -35.21
C VAL A 54 2.08 41.81 -33.70
N ASP A 55 1.66 42.83 -32.97
CA ASP A 55 1.53 42.84 -31.52
C ASP A 55 0.21 42.17 -31.06
N LEU A 56 -0.18 42.40 -29.80
CA LEU A 56 -1.47 41.95 -29.26
C LEU A 56 -2.60 42.98 -29.47
N SER A 57 -2.38 44.00 -30.29
CA SER A 57 -3.30 45.12 -30.52
C SER A 57 -3.79 45.71 -29.19
N THR A 58 -5.10 45.83 -28.97
CA THR A 58 -5.72 46.38 -27.75
C THR A 58 -5.20 45.75 -26.45
N LEU A 59 -4.87 44.45 -26.46
CA LEU A 59 -4.32 43.76 -25.27
C LEU A 59 -2.87 44.14 -24.99
N GLY A 60 -2.16 44.70 -25.97
CA GLY A 60 -0.78 45.19 -25.81
C GLY A 60 -0.65 46.44 -24.93
N VAL A 61 -1.77 47.10 -24.60
CA VAL A 61 -1.81 48.24 -23.66
C VAL A 61 -1.58 47.79 -22.22
N ILE A 62 -1.87 46.52 -21.91
CA ILE A 62 -1.73 45.98 -20.55
C ILE A 62 -0.25 45.65 -20.29
N PRO A 63 0.34 46.12 -19.18
CA PRO A 63 1.70 45.72 -18.76
C PRO A 63 1.86 44.20 -18.73
N LEU A 64 3.05 43.72 -19.10
CA LEU A 64 3.31 42.28 -19.28
C LEU A 64 3.00 41.48 -18.01
N GLU A 65 3.33 42.02 -16.85
CA GLU A 65 3.14 41.40 -15.54
C GLU A 65 1.65 41.19 -15.22
N LEU A 66 0.83 42.21 -15.51
CA LEU A 66 -0.62 42.14 -15.34
C LEU A 66 -1.24 41.17 -16.34
N LEU A 67 -0.77 41.18 -17.59
CA LEU A 67 -1.23 40.24 -18.60
C LEU A 67 -0.87 38.80 -18.22
N GLN A 68 0.34 38.54 -17.74
CA GLN A 68 0.77 37.23 -17.27
C GLN A 68 -0.06 36.76 -16.07
N GLY A 69 -0.35 37.65 -15.11
CA GLY A 69 -1.21 37.35 -13.96
C GLY A 69 -2.66 37.01 -14.34
N VAL A 70 -3.22 37.69 -15.34
CA VAL A 70 -4.55 37.36 -15.88
C VAL A 70 -4.51 36.01 -16.61
N LEU A 71 -3.51 35.82 -17.49
CA LEU A 71 -3.39 34.60 -18.29
C LEU A 71 -3.10 33.35 -17.44
N SER A 72 -2.41 33.47 -16.30
CA SER A 72 -2.17 32.32 -15.41
C SER A 72 -3.46 31.82 -14.73
N GLN A 73 -4.44 32.70 -14.55
CA GLN A 73 -5.74 32.36 -13.96
C GLN A 73 -6.75 31.79 -14.97
N LEU A 74 -6.49 31.91 -16.28
CA LEU A 74 -7.34 31.31 -17.29
C LEU A 74 -7.29 29.79 -17.26
N ASP A 75 -8.41 29.17 -17.64
CA ASP A 75 -8.47 27.74 -17.88
C ASP A 75 -7.51 27.35 -19.02
N LEU A 76 -6.98 26.13 -18.94
CA LEU A 76 -5.97 25.66 -19.88
C LEU A 76 -6.50 25.53 -21.32
N CYS A 77 -7.81 25.34 -21.53
CA CYS A 77 -8.37 25.36 -22.89
C CYS A 77 -8.29 26.77 -23.49
N THR A 78 -8.74 27.78 -22.75
CA THR A 78 -8.69 29.18 -23.15
C THR A 78 -7.26 29.67 -23.33
N LEU A 79 -6.35 29.34 -22.39
CA LEU A 79 -4.94 29.72 -22.48
C LEU A 79 -4.26 29.11 -23.72
N MET A 80 -4.52 27.84 -24.01
CA MET A 80 -3.98 27.19 -25.22
C MET A 80 -4.63 27.71 -26.51
N GLY A 81 -5.88 28.17 -26.44
CA GLY A 81 -6.54 28.93 -27.51
C GLY A 81 -5.85 30.26 -27.77
N PHE A 82 -5.62 31.06 -26.73
CA PHE A 82 -4.90 32.34 -26.81
C PHE A 82 -3.49 32.16 -27.39
N ARG A 83 -2.75 31.14 -26.93
CA ARG A 83 -1.42 30.81 -27.46
C ARG A 83 -1.42 30.58 -28.98
N ARG A 84 -2.55 30.22 -29.61
CA ARG A 84 -2.65 29.95 -31.05
C ARG A 84 -3.02 31.18 -31.90
N VAL A 85 -3.32 32.32 -31.29
CA VAL A 85 -3.80 33.52 -32.00
C VAL A 85 -2.74 34.10 -32.94
N ASN A 86 -1.54 34.39 -32.40
CA ASN A 86 -0.41 34.90 -33.17
C ASN A 86 0.92 34.57 -32.46
N ARG A 87 2.06 34.91 -33.08
CA ARG A 87 3.38 34.65 -32.47
C ARG A 87 3.63 35.42 -31.18
N ARG A 88 3.11 36.64 -31.07
CA ARG A 88 3.27 37.43 -29.83
C ARG A 88 2.53 36.77 -28.67
N ALA A 89 1.36 36.19 -28.90
CA ALA A 89 0.63 35.42 -27.89
C ALA A 89 1.39 34.16 -27.47
N ILE A 90 2.11 33.48 -28.39
CA ILE A 90 3.02 32.38 -28.03
C ILE A 90 4.09 32.87 -27.06
N GLU A 91 4.80 33.96 -27.41
CA GLU A 91 5.85 34.52 -26.56
C GLU A 91 5.33 34.90 -25.18
N VAL A 92 4.18 35.56 -25.10
CA VAL A 92 3.59 35.98 -23.82
C VAL A 92 3.23 34.75 -22.98
N VAL A 93 2.56 33.74 -23.54
CA VAL A 93 2.22 32.52 -22.78
C VAL A 93 3.47 31.75 -22.34
N GLU A 94 4.49 31.63 -23.19
CA GLU A 94 5.75 30.98 -22.84
C GLU A 94 6.60 31.76 -21.83
N SER A 95 6.35 33.07 -21.70
CA SER A 95 6.98 33.92 -20.69
C SER A 95 6.34 33.80 -19.30
N ILE A 96 5.12 33.25 -19.18
CA ILE A 96 4.45 33.06 -17.87
C ILE A 96 5.29 32.09 -17.02
N PRO A 97 5.76 32.49 -15.82
CA PRO A 97 6.61 31.64 -14.98
C PRO A 97 5.98 30.28 -14.64
N GLN A 98 4.68 30.29 -14.29
CA GLN A 98 3.89 29.11 -13.96
C GLN A 98 3.82 28.13 -15.16
N TYR A 99 3.47 28.65 -16.34
CA TYR A 99 3.40 27.85 -17.56
C TYR A 99 4.77 27.28 -17.94
N LYS A 100 5.82 28.07 -17.82
CA LYS A 100 7.20 27.65 -18.08
C LYS A 100 7.64 26.54 -17.13
N ALA A 101 7.30 26.62 -15.83
CA ALA A 101 7.57 25.57 -14.86
C ALA A 101 6.82 24.27 -15.20
N ILE A 102 5.53 24.36 -15.53
CA ILE A 102 4.70 23.20 -15.89
C ILE A 102 5.22 22.53 -17.16
N THR A 103 5.50 23.29 -18.22
CA THR A 103 6.00 22.75 -19.50
C THR A 103 7.41 22.15 -19.40
N LYS A 104 8.21 22.59 -18.43
CA LYS A 104 9.55 22.06 -18.14
C LYS A 104 9.49 20.79 -17.30
N TYR A 105 8.75 20.78 -16.19
CA TYR A 105 8.83 19.72 -15.17
C TYR A 105 7.63 18.78 -15.14
N ALA A 106 6.46 19.20 -15.64
CA ALA A 106 5.20 18.46 -15.56
C ALA A 106 4.46 18.42 -16.91
N ARG A 107 5.18 18.34 -18.02
CA ARG A 107 4.60 18.37 -19.38
C ARG A 107 3.51 17.32 -19.59
N ASN A 108 3.69 16.13 -19.03
CA ASN A 108 2.71 15.05 -19.14
C ASN A 108 1.41 15.36 -18.38
N VAL A 109 1.44 16.19 -17.34
CA VAL A 109 0.22 16.67 -16.65
C VAL A 109 -0.60 17.54 -17.61
N LEU A 110 0.03 18.54 -18.22
CA LEU A 110 -0.63 19.41 -19.21
C LEU A 110 -1.19 18.61 -20.39
N ARG A 111 -0.40 17.68 -20.93
CA ARG A 111 -0.84 16.80 -22.02
C ARG A 111 -1.98 15.87 -21.59
N GLY A 112 -1.91 15.33 -20.38
CA GLY A 112 -2.95 14.50 -19.76
C GLY A 112 -4.28 15.24 -19.69
N ILE A 113 -4.28 16.42 -19.05
CA ILE A 113 -5.45 17.30 -18.89
C ILE A 113 -6.16 17.54 -20.23
N LEU A 114 -5.41 17.94 -21.25
CA LEU A 114 -5.96 18.23 -22.58
C LEU A 114 -6.44 16.95 -23.29
N SER A 115 -5.73 15.83 -23.12
CA SER A 115 -6.08 14.55 -23.77
C SER A 115 -7.38 13.94 -23.22
N ILE A 116 -7.67 14.19 -21.93
CA ILE A 116 -8.90 13.75 -21.28
C ILE A 116 -10.00 14.81 -21.22
N GLN A 117 -9.80 15.94 -21.92
CA GLN A 117 -10.78 17.02 -22.11
C GLN A 117 -11.16 17.78 -20.83
N LEU A 118 -10.23 17.90 -19.87
CA LEU A 118 -10.45 18.63 -18.61
C LEU A 118 -9.91 20.07 -18.60
N GLY A 119 -9.31 20.54 -19.70
CA GLY A 119 -8.66 21.85 -19.75
C GLY A 119 -9.55 23.05 -19.41
N GLN A 120 -10.87 22.95 -19.62
CA GLN A 120 -11.84 24.00 -19.29
C GLN A 120 -12.11 24.16 -17.78
N TRP A 121 -11.74 23.16 -16.97
CA TRP A 121 -12.02 23.12 -15.53
C TRP A 121 -10.79 23.50 -14.67
N ILE A 122 -9.63 23.66 -15.29
CA ILE A 122 -8.34 23.71 -14.59
C ILE A 122 -7.56 24.90 -15.12
N SER A 123 -7.12 25.80 -14.23
CA SER A 123 -6.27 26.93 -14.59
C SER A 123 -4.78 26.58 -14.58
N CYS A 124 -3.97 27.43 -15.22
CA CYS A 124 -2.52 27.30 -15.17
C CYS A 124 -1.98 27.47 -13.74
N GLU A 125 -2.54 28.40 -12.97
CA GLU A 125 -2.19 28.64 -11.57
C GLU A 125 -2.45 27.41 -10.71
N THR A 126 -3.64 26.78 -10.81
CA THR A 126 -3.98 25.59 -10.02
C THR A 126 -2.99 24.45 -10.24
N VAL A 127 -2.56 24.19 -11.49
CA VAL A 127 -1.55 23.14 -11.76
C VAL A 127 -0.20 23.52 -11.15
N TYR A 128 0.19 24.79 -11.21
CA TYR A 128 1.45 25.28 -10.67
C TYR A 128 1.50 25.22 -9.14
N GLU A 129 0.40 25.60 -8.47
CA GLU A 129 0.27 25.46 -7.01
C GLU A 129 0.50 24.01 -6.59
N LYS A 130 -0.17 23.07 -7.27
CA LYS A 130 -0.05 21.63 -6.98
C LYS A 130 1.32 21.06 -7.35
N LEU A 131 1.99 21.63 -8.35
CA LEU A 131 3.40 21.35 -8.65
C LEU A 131 4.32 21.74 -7.49
N CYS A 132 3.98 22.81 -6.77
CA CYS A 132 4.72 23.29 -5.60
C CYS A 132 4.33 22.58 -4.30
N THR A 133 3.37 21.65 -4.31
CA THR A 133 2.93 20.90 -3.13
C THR A 133 3.57 19.51 -3.09
N ALA A 134 4.38 19.25 -2.05
CA ALA A 134 5.07 17.97 -1.85
C ALA A 134 4.14 16.87 -1.34
N GLU A 135 3.24 17.25 -0.45
CA GLU A 135 2.47 16.32 0.38
C GLU A 135 1.19 15.86 -0.31
N CYS A 136 0.78 14.65 0.07
CA CYS A 136 -0.52 14.09 -0.24
C CYS A 136 -1.57 14.79 0.60
N GLU A 137 -2.57 15.37 -0.05
CA GLU A 137 -3.66 16.13 0.60
C GLU A 137 -4.60 15.28 1.46
N GLU A 138 -4.32 13.98 1.59
CA GLU A 138 -5.14 13.03 2.33
C GLU A 138 -4.43 12.41 3.54
N CYS A 139 -3.10 12.29 3.50
CA CYS A 139 -2.36 11.61 4.57
C CYS A 139 -1.01 12.25 4.92
N GLY A 140 -0.60 13.32 4.23
CA GLY A 140 0.69 14.00 4.47
C GLY A 140 1.93 13.29 3.90
N ASP A 141 1.85 12.01 3.51
CA ASP A 141 2.95 11.32 2.80
C ASP A 141 3.31 12.03 1.48
N PHE A 142 4.46 11.73 0.87
CA PHE A 142 4.82 12.33 -0.42
C PHE A 142 3.77 12.02 -1.51
N GLY A 143 3.16 13.07 -2.06
CA GLY A 143 2.04 12.97 -3.00
C GLY A 143 2.46 12.73 -4.44
N GLY A 144 3.18 11.65 -4.77
CA GLY A 144 3.81 11.46 -6.10
C GLY A 144 2.91 11.50 -7.35
N TYR A 145 1.58 11.60 -7.21
CA TYR A 145 0.62 11.63 -8.30
C TYR A 145 -0.27 12.87 -8.22
N PHE A 146 -0.79 13.27 -9.37
CA PHE A 146 -1.75 14.34 -9.53
C PHE A 146 -3.06 13.76 -10.05
N TYR A 147 -4.11 13.80 -9.23
CA TYR A 147 -5.46 13.40 -9.61
C TYR A 147 -6.14 14.58 -10.29
N ILE A 148 -6.30 14.47 -11.61
CA ILE A 148 -6.64 15.61 -12.48
C ILE A 148 -8.07 16.10 -12.23
N LEU A 149 -9.02 15.21 -11.96
CA LEU A 149 -10.45 15.55 -11.86
C LEU A 149 -10.77 16.59 -10.78
N THR A 150 -10.04 16.59 -9.67
CA THR A 150 -10.20 17.58 -8.57
C THR A 150 -8.91 18.33 -8.25
N CYS A 151 -7.90 18.21 -9.13
CA CYS A 151 -6.58 18.83 -8.98
C CYS A 151 -5.91 18.55 -7.62
N LYS A 152 -5.95 17.31 -7.14
CA LYS A 152 -5.35 16.92 -5.86
C LYS A 152 -4.00 16.24 -6.01
N ARG A 153 -3.06 16.56 -5.12
CA ARG A 153 -1.82 15.81 -4.89
C ARG A 153 -2.10 14.61 -4.00
N VAL A 154 -1.78 13.42 -4.50
CA VAL A 154 -2.10 12.15 -3.84
C VAL A 154 -0.95 11.16 -3.92
N CYS A 155 -0.74 10.40 -2.85
CA CYS A 155 0.17 9.27 -2.85
C CYS A 155 -0.50 8.04 -3.48
N PHE A 156 0.30 7.02 -3.83
CA PHE A 156 -0.22 5.79 -4.44
C PHE A 156 -1.33 5.13 -3.62
N LEU A 157 -1.09 4.95 -2.31
CA LEU A 157 -2.01 4.22 -1.44
C LEU A 157 -3.38 4.90 -1.44
N CYS A 158 -3.42 6.21 -1.20
CA CYS A 158 -4.66 6.97 -1.12
C CYS A 158 -5.51 6.88 -2.40
N PHE A 159 -4.92 7.13 -3.59
CA PHE A 159 -5.74 7.08 -4.80
C PHE A 159 -6.18 5.66 -5.18
N SER A 160 -5.39 4.65 -4.78
CA SER A 160 -5.69 3.25 -5.06
C SER A 160 -6.72 2.62 -4.10
N GLU A 161 -6.86 3.17 -2.90
CA GLU A 161 -7.68 2.58 -1.82
C GLU A 161 -8.96 3.40 -1.53
N GLU A 162 -8.90 4.72 -1.56
CA GLU A 162 -10.04 5.56 -1.15
C GLU A 162 -11.11 5.66 -2.24
N ASP A 163 -12.38 5.52 -1.85
CA ASP A 163 -13.55 5.52 -2.74
C ASP A 163 -13.72 6.81 -3.58
N LYS A 164 -13.25 7.94 -3.05
CA LYS A 164 -13.32 9.25 -3.73
C LYS A 164 -12.41 9.37 -4.95
N TYR A 165 -11.36 8.53 -5.05
CA TYR A 165 -10.45 8.50 -6.19
C TYR A 165 -10.77 7.41 -7.20
N LEU A 166 -11.99 6.88 -7.17
CA LEU A 166 -12.54 6.02 -8.21
C LEU A 166 -13.47 6.83 -9.12
N PRO A 167 -13.03 7.28 -10.31
CA PRO A 167 -13.90 7.93 -11.26
C PRO A 167 -15.04 7.01 -11.69
N LEU A 168 -16.26 7.53 -11.72
CA LEU A 168 -17.46 6.75 -11.95
C LEU A 168 -18.04 6.96 -13.35
N ARG A 169 -18.61 5.92 -13.93
CA ARG A 169 -19.49 6.07 -15.10
C ARG A 169 -20.80 6.74 -14.68
N HIS A 170 -21.44 7.47 -15.57
CA HIS A 170 -22.72 8.16 -15.27
C HIS A 170 -23.78 7.21 -14.69
N GLY A 171 -23.97 6.02 -15.28
CA GLY A 171 -24.95 5.05 -14.77
C GLY A 171 -24.62 4.51 -13.38
N HIS A 172 -23.34 4.49 -13.01
CA HIS A 172 -22.90 4.13 -11.67
C HIS A 172 -23.14 5.29 -10.70
N ALA A 173 -22.72 6.50 -11.05
CA ALA A 173 -22.98 7.73 -10.29
C ALA A 173 -24.47 7.92 -9.95
N ILE A 174 -25.37 7.76 -10.93
CA ILE A 174 -26.82 7.85 -10.74
C ILE A 174 -27.34 6.80 -9.75
N ARG A 175 -26.81 5.57 -9.82
CA ARG A 175 -27.22 4.49 -8.92
C ARG A 175 -26.68 4.71 -7.50
N LYS A 176 -25.41 5.07 -7.37
CA LYS A 176 -24.71 5.20 -6.08
C LYS A 176 -25.17 6.41 -5.28
N PHE A 177 -25.48 7.53 -5.96
CA PHE A 177 -25.76 8.80 -5.29
C PHE A 177 -27.13 9.41 -5.62
N GLY A 178 -27.98 8.70 -6.37
CA GLY A 178 -29.33 9.15 -6.68
C GLY A 178 -29.42 10.45 -7.49
N VAL A 179 -28.34 10.84 -8.18
CA VAL A 179 -28.28 12.06 -9.00
C VAL A 179 -28.91 11.86 -10.39
N ASN A 180 -29.20 12.94 -11.10
CA ASN A 180 -29.75 12.90 -12.46
C ASN A 180 -28.68 13.22 -13.53
N ARG A 181 -29.00 13.00 -14.81
CA ARG A 181 -28.07 13.25 -15.92
C ARG A 181 -27.80 14.73 -16.17
N SER A 182 -28.71 15.64 -15.82
CA SER A 182 -28.50 17.09 -16.01
C SER A 182 -27.42 17.60 -15.04
N VAL A 183 -27.47 17.19 -13.78
CA VAL A 183 -26.45 17.51 -12.77
C VAL A 183 -25.10 16.93 -13.14
N LEU A 184 -25.03 15.69 -13.65
CA LEU A 184 -23.75 15.12 -14.08
C LEU A 184 -23.05 15.91 -15.20
N LYS A 185 -23.80 16.66 -16.02
CA LYS A 185 -23.22 17.51 -17.07
C LYS A 185 -22.62 18.81 -16.54
N THR A 186 -23.00 19.24 -15.33
CA THR A 186 -22.48 20.46 -14.69
C THR A 186 -21.25 20.19 -13.84
N LEU A 187 -20.87 18.92 -13.64
CA LEU A 187 -19.72 18.51 -12.84
C LEU A 187 -18.49 18.26 -13.72
N PRO A 188 -17.27 18.34 -13.16
CA PRO A 188 -16.06 17.91 -13.84
C PRO A 188 -16.19 16.49 -14.38
N CYS A 189 -16.11 16.36 -15.71
CA CYS A 189 -16.20 15.09 -16.41
C CYS A 189 -15.04 14.97 -17.40
N MET A 190 -14.49 13.76 -17.50
CA MET A 190 -13.39 13.46 -18.40
C MET A 190 -13.82 12.47 -19.48
N ARG A 191 -13.08 12.49 -20.59
CA ARG A 191 -13.13 11.45 -21.61
C ARG A 191 -11.81 10.71 -21.61
N SER A 192 -11.79 9.46 -21.14
CA SER A 192 -10.55 8.68 -21.08
C SER A 192 -9.92 8.45 -22.47
N ILE A 193 -8.65 8.07 -22.48
CA ILE A 193 -7.95 7.59 -23.66
C ILE A 193 -7.84 6.06 -23.61
N PRO A 194 -7.87 5.35 -24.75
CA PRO A 194 -7.58 3.92 -24.79
C PRO A 194 -6.13 3.66 -24.38
N GLY A 195 -5.88 2.54 -23.71
CA GLY A 195 -4.55 2.23 -23.18
C GLY A 195 -4.52 1.02 -22.24
N THR A 196 -3.35 0.72 -21.73
CA THR A 196 -3.12 -0.23 -20.65
C THR A 196 -3.11 0.53 -19.34
N TYR A 197 -3.88 0.11 -18.35
CA TYR A 197 -3.99 0.81 -17.07
C TYR A 197 -3.83 -0.14 -15.90
N SER A 198 -3.40 0.43 -14.78
CA SER A 198 -3.14 -0.26 -13.50
C SER A 198 -1.91 -1.18 -13.51
N PRO A 199 -1.34 -1.48 -12.32
CA PRO A 199 -0.24 -2.45 -12.18
C PRO A 199 -0.55 -3.84 -12.71
N ASN A 200 -1.83 -4.18 -12.92
CA ASN A 200 -2.26 -5.48 -13.45
C ASN A 200 -2.39 -5.47 -14.98
N GLU A 201 -1.90 -4.43 -15.65
CA GLU A 201 -1.86 -4.32 -17.12
C GLU A 201 -3.25 -4.47 -17.79
N LYS A 202 -4.28 -3.92 -17.15
CA LYS A 202 -5.66 -4.00 -17.64
C LYS A 202 -5.84 -3.12 -18.88
N LYS A 203 -6.08 -3.76 -20.03
CA LYS A 203 -6.35 -3.06 -21.28
C LYS A 203 -7.76 -2.44 -21.27
N SER A 204 -7.84 -1.18 -21.69
CA SER A 204 -9.08 -0.47 -21.94
C SER A 204 -9.04 0.09 -23.37
N ASN A 205 -9.80 -0.53 -24.27
CA ASN A 205 -9.83 -0.14 -25.67
C ASN A 205 -10.88 0.96 -25.95
N GLU A 206 -11.82 1.14 -25.03
CA GLU A 206 -12.91 2.11 -25.15
C GLU A 206 -12.56 3.44 -24.51
N ARG A 207 -13.02 4.53 -25.13
CA ARG A 207 -13.07 5.82 -24.44
C ARG A 207 -14.26 5.83 -23.49
N LEU A 208 -14.01 6.12 -22.23
CA LEU A 208 -15.02 6.16 -21.17
C LEU A 208 -15.31 7.61 -20.80
N THR A 209 -16.58 7.91 -20.51
CA THR A 209 -16.94 9.17 -19.84
C THR A 209 -17.05 8.89 -18.36
N LEU A 210 -16.17 9.53 -17.60
CA LEU A 210 -16.05 9.35 -16.16
C LEU A 210 -16.24 10.69 -15.46
N VAL A 211 -16.90 10.66 -14.32
CA VAL A 211 -17.12 11.80 -13.43
C VAL A 211 -16.44 11.55 -12.11
N ASP A 212 -16.04 12.62 -11.44
CA ASP A 212 -15.42 12.55 -10.12
C ASP A 212 -16.41 12.05 -9.06
N SER A 213 -15.98 11.09 -8.23
CA SER A 213 -16.84 10.45 -7.21
C SER A 213 -17.25 11.45 -6.12
N GLU A 214 -16.31 12.22 -5.60
CA GLU A 214 -16.54 13.20 -4.53
C GLU A 214 -17.47 14.33 -4.99
N SER A 215 -17.26 14.86 -6.20
CA SER A 215 -18.09 15.90 -6.79
C SER A 215 -19.54 15.44 -6.96
N VAL A 216 -19.74 14.18 -7.37
CA VAL A 216 -21.09 13.60 -7.49
C VAL A 216 -21.70 13.35 -6.12
N TYR A 217 -20.94 12.84 -5.16
CA TYR A 217 -21.39 12.62 -3.78
C TYR A 217 -21.93 13.92 -3.17
N ARG A 218 -21.18 15.03 -3.30
CA ARG A 218 -21.62 16.36 -2.84
C ARG A 218 -22.88 16.85 -3.57
N ALA A 219 -22.97 16.62 -4.87
CA ALA A 219 -24.16 16.96 -5.64
C ALA A 219 -25.38 16.13 -5.21
N GLY A 220 -25.19 14.85 -4.87
CA GLY A 220 -26.21 13.97 -4.29
C GLY A 220 -26.74 14.51 -2.96
N ILE A 221 -25.84 14.85 -2.03
CA ILE A 221 -26.21 15.46 -0.75
C ILE A 221 -27.01 16.76 -0.97
N THR A 222 -26.56 17.60 -1.90
CA THR A 222 -27.24 18.86 -2.22
C THR A 222 -28.67 18.64 -2.72
N ILE A 223 -28.91 17.60 -3.52
CA ILE A 223 -30.24 17.28 -4.06
C ILE A 223 -31.17 16.72 -2.98
N HIS A 224 -30.64 15.85 -2.11
CA HIS A 224 -31.45 15.12 -1.12
C HIS A 224 -31.45 15.78 0.27
N GLY A 225 -30.70 16.85 0.46
CA GLY A 225 -30.61 17.64 1.69
C GLY A 225 -29.67 17.06 2.75
N SER A 226 -29.49 15.74 2.82
CA SER A 226 -28.59 15.07 3.77
C SER A 226 -28.02 13.76 3.23
N ILE A 227 -26.97 13.25 3.88
CA ILE A 227 -26.37 11.94 3.56
C ILE A 227 -27.40 10.83 3.76
N SER A 228 -28.08 10.81 4.91
CA SER A 228 -29.07 9.77 5.24
C SER A 228 -30.26 9.80 4.28
N SER A 229 -30.74 10.99 3.90
CA SER A 229 -31.83 11.13 2.92
C SER A 229 -31.43 10.64 1.53
N MET A 230 -30.19 10.91 1.11
CA MET A 230 -29.64 10.39 -0.15
C MET A 230 -29.55 8.86 -0.12
N GLU A 231 -29.01 8.28 0.94
CA GLU A 231 -28.88 6.83 1.11
C GLU A 231 -30.24 6.13 1.12
N GLN A 232 -31.22 6.67 1.87
CA GLN A 232 -32.59 6.17 1.88
C GLN A 232 -33.23 6.23 0.49
N TYR A 233 -33.11 7.35 -0.22
CA TYR A 233 -33.62 7.48 -1.58
C TYR A 233 -33.03 6.42 -2.53
N VAL A 234 -31.72 6.19 -2.45
CA VAL A 234 -31.03 5.17 -3.26
C VAL A 234 -31.53 3.76 -2.92
N LEU A 235 -31.67 3.44 -1.63
CA LEU A 235 -32.22 2.17 -1.16
C LEU A 235 -33.65 1.96 -1.65
N ASP A 236 -34.54 2.92 -1.45
CA ASP A 236 -35.94 2.85 -1.87
C ASP A 236 -36.06 2.68 -3.39
N ARG A 237 -35.26 3.43 -4.16
CA ARG A 237 -35.22 3.28 -5.62
C ARG A 237 -34.69 1.92 -6.06
N SER A 238 -33.74 1.34 -5.33
CA SER A 238 -33.22 0.01 -5.64
C SER A 238 -34.27 -1.07 -5.34
N ALA A 239 -34.98 -0.96 -4.22
CA ALA A 239 -36.07 -1.85 -3.83
C ALA A 239 -37.25 -1.77 -4.80
N GLN A 240 -37.66 -0.56 -5.18
CA GLN A 240 -38.74 -0.33 -6.16
C GLN A 240 -38.42 -1.00 -7.50
N LYS A 241 -37.18 -0.87 -8.00
CA LYS A 241 -36.76 -1.51 -9.25
C LYS A 241 -36.78 -3.03 -9.17
N LEU A 242 -36.44 -3.59 -8.01
CA LEU A 242 -36.44 -5.03 -7.80
C LEU A 242 -37.89 -5.55 -7.74
N GLN A 243 -38.77 -4.88 -7.01
CA GLN A 243 -40.20 -5.18 -6.98
C GLN A 243 -40.85 -5.11 -8.37
N ASP A 244 -40.53 -4.07 -9.16
CA ASP A 244 -41.02 -3.95 -10.54
C ASP A 244 -40.50 -5.07 -11.44
N PHE A 245 -39.26 -5.52 -11.24
CA PHE A 245 -38.69 -6.65 -11.98
C PHE A 245 -39.37 -7.96 -11.61
N ASP A 246 -39.56 -8.22 -10.30
CA ASP A 246 -40.23 -9.43 -9.81
C ASP A 246 -41.66 -9.49 -10.33
N ARG A 247 -42.40 -8.37 -10.26
CA ARG A 247 -43.76 -8.26 -10.82
C ARG A 247 -43.82 -8.58 -12.31
N ARG A 248 -42.92 -8.00 -13.13
CA ARG A 248 -42.86 -8.27 -14.59
C ARG A 248 -42.50 -9.74 -14.88
N THR A 249 -41.63 -10.32 -14.06
CA THR A 249 -41.21 -11.71 -14.19
C THR A 249 -42.39 -12.65 -13.87
N SER A 250 -43.12 -12.40 -12.79
CA SER A 250 -44.33 -13.15 -12.43
C SER A 250 -45.42 -13.04 -13.49
N GLN A 251 -45.65 -11.85 -14.07
CA GLN A 251 -46.62 -11.64 -15.16
C GLN A 251 -46.23 -12.44 -16.41
N ALA A 252 -44.97 -12.36 -16.84
CA ALA A 252 -44.49 -13.11 -18.01
C ALA A 252 -44.50 -14.63 -17.81
N MET A 253 -44.34 -15.11 -16.57
CA MET A 253 -44.49 -16.53 -16.22
C MET A 253 -45.95 -16.98 -16.29
N ALA A 254 -46.90 -16.15 -15.84
CA ALA A 254 -48.33 -16.45 -15.89
C ALA A 254 -48.89 -16.48 -17.33
N GLU A 255 -48.35 -15.66 -18.23
CA GLU A 255 -48.75 -15.59 -19.65
C GLU A 255 -48.15 -16.71 -20.53
N GLY A 256 -47.43 -17.68 -19.94
CA GLY A 256 -46.87 -18.82 -20.68
C GLY A 256 -45.72 -18.49 -21.64
N SER A 257 -45.18 -17.26 -21.58
CA SER A 257 -44.16 -16.77 -22.51
C SER A 257 -42.73 -16.98 -21.98
N GLY A 258 -42.30 -18.25 -21.93
CA GLY A 258 -40.97 -18.65 -21.45
C GLY A 258 -39.79 -18.03 -22.22
N THR A 259 -40.03 -17.50 -23.42
CA THR A 259 -39.02 -16.78 -24.21
C THR A 259 -38.81 -15.34 -23.72
N ILE A 260 -39.82 -14.70 -23.13
CA ILE A 260 -39.77 -13.33 -22.60
C ILE A 260 -39.05 -13.29 -21.25
N THR A 261 -39.29 -14.27 -20.37
CA THR A 261 -38.59 -14.37 -19.07
C THR A 261 -37.07 -14.53 -19.23
N ARG A 262 -36.59 -15.28 -20.23
CA ARG A 262 -35.14 -15.39 -20.55
C ARG A 262 -34.50 -14.07 -21.01
N ARG A 263 -35.28 -13.09 -21.49
CA ARG A 263 -34.77 -11.78 -21.93
C ARG A 263 -34.83 -10.70 -20.84
N LEU A 264 -35.61 -10.91 -19.78
CA LEU A 264 -35.71 -9.95 -18.68
C LEU A 264 -34.41 -9.94 -17.86
N ARG A 265 -33.66 -8.85 -17.98
CA ARG A 265 -32.40 -8.66 -17.25
C ARG A 265 -32.68 -8.07 -15.88
N ARG A 266 -32.28 -8.79 -14.82
CA ARG A 266 -32.36 -8.28 -13.44
C ARG A 266 -31.66 -6.91 -13.34
N PRO A 267 -32.30 -5.91 -12.71
CA PRO A 267 -31.67 -4.61 -12.48
C PRO A 267 -30.37 -4.77 -11.68
N ARG A 268 -29.34 -3.99 -12.04
CA ARG A 268 -28.14 -3.88 -11.20
C ARG A 268 -28.46 -3.01 -10.00
N THR A 269 -28.57 -3.64 -8.83
CA THR A 269 -28.79 -2.96 -7.54
C THR A 269 -27.47 -2.70 -6.81
N GLU A 270 -26.49 -3.58 -6.98
CA GLU A 270 -25.18 -3.48 -6.33
C GLU A 270 -24.10 -3.00 -7.29
N ASP A 271 -23.06 -2.41 -6.71
CA ASP A 271 -21.90 -1.94 -7.42
C ASP A 271 -20.88 -3.07 -7.66
N PRO A 272 -20.20 -3.09 -8.81
CA PRO A 272 -19.14 -4.06 -9.05
C PRO A 272 -18.03 -3.92 -8.01
N PHE A 273 -17.44 -5.05 -7.61
CA PHE A 273 -16.24 -5.08 -6.78
C PHE A 273 -15.13 -4.25 -7.45
N ASP A 274 -14.61 -3.25 -6.73
CA ASP A 274 -13.64 -2.29 -7.27
C ASP A 274 -12.31 -2.95 -7.61
N SER A 275 -11.84 -3.90 -6.80
CA SER A 275 -10.48 -4.48 -6.90
C SER A 275 -9.34 -3.48 -6.66
N ARG A 276 -9.60 -2.28 -6.11
CA ARG A 276 -8.59 -1.28 -5.69
C ARG A 276 -7.53 -1.00 -6.75
N SER A 277 -6.25 -1.25 -6.46
CA SER A 277 -5.14 -1.09 -7.41
C SER A 277 -5.28 -1.93 -8.68
N GLY A 278 -6.16 -2.93 -8.72
CA GLY A 278 -6.50 -3.68 -9.93
C GLY A 278 -7.53 -2.99 -10.84
N ASN A 279 -8.18 -1.91 -10.38
CA ASN A 279 -9.18 -1.18 -11.16
C ASN A 279 -8.52 -0.20 -12.14
N PRO A 280 -8.68 -0.38 -13.46
CA PRO A 280 -8.08 0.53 -14.43
C PRO A 280 -8.63 1.96 -14.33
N MET A 281 -9.88 2.17 -13.89
CA MET A 281 -10.50 3.51 -13.86
C MET A 281 -9.81 4.45 -12.87
N ARG A 282 -9.21 3.93 -11.79
CA ARG A 282 -8.41 4.71 -10.82
C ARG A 282 -7.15 5.30 -11.46
N PHE A 283 -6.63 4.67 -12.52
CA PHE A 283 -5.38 5.06 -13.18
C PHE A 283 -5.61 5.99 -14.40
N MET A 284 -6.85 6.12 -14.88
CA MET A 284 -7.18 6.90 -16.07
C MET A 284 -7.14 8.41 -15.87
N ALA A 285 -7.20 8.89 -14.61
CA ALA A 285 -7.26 10.31 -14.25
C ALA A 285 -6.05 10.78 -13.43
N VAL A 286 -5.04 9.94 -13.26
CA VAL A 286 -3.84 10.24 -12.46
C VAL A 286 -2.61 10.31 -13.36
N VAL A 287 -1.73 11.25 -13.07
CA VAL A 287 -0.44 11.42 -13.74
C VAL A 287 0.65 11.53 -12.69
N ARG A 288 1.81 10.91 -12.94
CA ARG A 288 3.00 11.11 -12.09
C ARG A 288 3.47 12.56 -12.19
N MET A 289 3.71 13.19 -11.04
CA MET A 289 4.07 14.60 -10.99
C MET A 289 5.11 14.84 -9.88
N PRO A 290 6.25 15.49 -10.18
CA PRO A 290 7.24 15.83 -9.17
C PRO A 290 6.73 16.95 -8.27
N TRP A 291 7.42 17.16 -7.17
CA TRP A 291 7.31 18.39 -6.39
C TRP A 291 8.41 19.36 -6.84
N LEU A 292 8.05 20.57 -7.22
CA LEU A 292 9.01 21.64 -7.50
C LEU A 292 9.21 22.46 -6.22
N ASN A 293 10.38 22.32 -5.61
CA ASN A 293 10.75 23.15 -4.48
C ASN A 293 10.98 24.60 -4.96
N ARG A 294 10.27 25.55 -4.33
CA ARG A 294 10.30 26.97 -4.71
C ARG A 294 11.64 27.65 -4.41
N GLU A 295 12.36 27.19 -3.38
CA GLU A 295 13.64 27.76 -2.96
C GLU A 295 14.78 27.21 -3.82
N SER A 296 14.82 25.88 -4.01
CA SER A 296 15.91 25.25 -4.76
C SER A 296 15.70 25.25 -6.28
N HIS A 297 14.48 25.53 -6.75
CA HIS A 297 14.04 25.42 -8.14
C HIS A 297 14.29 24.04 -8.78
N LYS A 298 14.47 22.99 -7.95
CA LYS A 298 14.72 21.62 -8.40
C LYS A 298 13.47 20.75 -8.24
N PRO A 299 13.17 19.88 -9.23
CA PRO A 299 12.09 18.91 -9.11
C PRO A 299 12.55 17.70 -8.28
N GLU A 300 11.71 17.28 -7.35
CA GLU A 300 11.90 16.11 -6.50
C GLU A 300 10.79 15.09 -6.75
N TRP A 301 11.16 13.81 -6.87
CA TRP A 301 10.23 12.71 -7.17
C TRP A 301 9.87 11.84 -5.96
N GLY A 302 10.41 12.21 -4.80
CA GLY A 302 10.43 11.38 -3.60
C GLY A 302 11.22 10.09 -3.80
N PHE A 303 11.39 9.34 -2.72
CA PHE A 303 12.08 8.05 -2.74
C PHE A 303 11.38 7.05 -1.83
N HIS A 304 11.72 5.77 -1.99
CA HIS A 304 11.20 4.66 -1.21
C HIS A 304 12.22 4.16 -0.19
N CYS A 305 11.75 3.54 0.89
CA CYS A 305 12.59 2.90 1.88
C CYS A 305 12.94 1.46 1.47
N ILE A 306 14.24 1.11 1.43
CA ILE A 306 14.68 -0.27 1.16
C ILE A 306 14.14 -1.24 2.23
N GLY A 307 14.13 -0.82 3.50
CA GLY A 307 13.59 -1.63 4.60
C GLY A 307 12.11 -1.98 4.45
N CYS A 308 11.36 -1.20 3.67
CA CYS A 308 9.93 -1.39 3.42
C CYS A 308 9.62 -2.28 2.20
N GLN A 309 10.64 -2.65 1.40
CA GLN A 309 10.44 -3.23 0.06
C GLN A 309 9.62 -4.54 0.05
N LYS A 310 9.63 -5.30 1.15
CA LYS A 310 8.92 -6.59 1.30
C LYS A 310 7.54 -6.49 1.96
N PHE A 311 7.11 -5.30 2.36
CA PHE A 311 5.91 -5.11 3.16
C PHE A 311 4.76 -4.56 2.30
N HIS A 312 3.71 -5.37 2.12
CA HIS A 312 2.60 -5.09 1.20
C HIS A 312 1.26 -4.83 1.89
N ARG A 313 1.21 -4.92 3.23
CA ARG A 313 -0.06 -4.96 3.97
C ARG A 313 -0.59 -3.56 4.32
N SER A 314 0.22 -2.71 4.95
CA SER A 314 -0.24 -1.39 5.41
C SER A 314 0.92 -0.46 5.78
N ARG A 315 0.59 0.81 6.00
CA ARG A 315 1.46 1.78 6.67
C ARG A 315 1.82 1.29 8.09
N PRO A 316 2.99 1.66 8.63
CA PRO A 316 3.97 2.61 8.07
C PRO A 316 4.97 1.99 7.07
N LEU A 317 5.00 0.67 6.96
CA LEU A 317 6.03 -0.07 6.21
C LEU A 317 5.68 -0.34 4.74
N HIS A 318 4.55 0.15 4.22
CA HIS A 318 4.10 -0.21 2.87
C HIS A 318 5.13 0.16 1.78
N PHE A 319 5.51 -0.80 0.94
CA PHE A 319 6.58 -0.65 -0.07
C PHE A 319 6.35 0.46 -1.10
N ARG A 320 5.08 0.83 -1.35
CA ARG A 320 4.71 1.93 -2.26
C ARG A 320 4.65 3.31 -1.60
N ARG A 321 4.90 3.41 -0.29
CA ARG A 321 5.01 4.69 0.41
C ARG A 321 6.26 5.42 -0.10
N LYS A 322 6.11 6.71 -0.39
CA LYS A 322 7.19 7.60 -0.82
C LYS A 322 7.44 8.67 0.24
N PHE A 323 8.67 9.13 0.30
CA PHE A 323 9.13 10.08 1.30
C PHE A 323 9.90 11.24 0.65
N THR A 324 9.75 12.41 1.25
CA THR A 324 10.75 13.50 1.23
C THR A 324 11.86 13.21 2.25
N VAL A 325 12.96 13.95 2.20
CA VAL A 325 14.03 13.87 3.21
C VAL A 325 13.48 14.08 4.62
N ALA A 326 12.65 15.10 4.82
CA ALA A 326 12.03 15.40 6.12
C ALA A 326 11.12 14.26 6.61
N SER A 327 10.17 13.80 5.79
CA SER A 327 9.24 12.72 6.18
C SER A 327 9.93 11.36 6.35
N PHE A 328 11.11 11.16 5.74
CA PHE A 328 11.88 9.92 5.91
C PHE A 328 12.55 9.84 7.28
N GLY A 329 13.01 10.96 7.83
CA GLY A 329 13.52 11.01 9.21
C GLY A 329 12.49 10.53 10.22
N GLU A 330 11.25 11.00 10.08
CA GLU A 330 10.12 10.55 10.91
C GLU A 330 9.80 9.06 10.71
N HIS A 331 9.86 8.58 9.46
CA HIS A 331 9.71 7.16 9.16
C HIS A 331 10.77 6.30 9.86
N LEU A 332 12.03 6.75 9.90
CA LEU A 332 13.11 6.04 10.60
C LEU A 332 12.92 6.08 12.12
N ARG A 333 12.42 7.18 12.70
CA ARG A 333 12.04 7.22 14.13
C ARG A 333 10.93 6.23 14.44
N GLN A 334 9.91 6.13 13.58
CA GLN A 334 8.76 5.24 13.79
C GLN A 334 9.10 3.75 13.59
N CYS A 335 9.94 3.44 12.61
CA CYS A 335 10.18 2.07 12.14
C CYS A 335 11.56 1.50 12.51
N GLY A 336 12.45 2.33 13.04
CA GLY A 336 13.85 1.99 13.28
C GLY A 336 14.72 2.15 12.03
N ASN A 337 16.04 2.24 12.22
CA ASN A 337 17.00 2.41 11.15
C ASN A 337 17.04 1.20 10.20
N VAL A 338 17.43 1.40 8.93
CA VAL A 338 17.55 0.31 7.95
C VAL A 338 18.99 -0.20 7.92
N ARG A 339 19.19 -1.50 8.18
CA ARG A 339 20.47 -2.21 7.96
C ARG A 339 20.24 -3.51 7.20
N ASN A 340 21.12 -3.83 6.25
CA ASN A 340 20.99 -5.00 5.37
C ASN A 340 19.60 -5.12 4.70
N GLY A 341 19.04 -3.97 4.31
CA GLY A 341 17.74 -3.87 3.65
C GLY A 341 16.53 -4.23 4.53
N LYS A 342 16.65 -4.17 5.86
CA LYS A 342 15.56 -4.39 6.81
C LYS A 342 15.53 -3.29 7.87
N HIS A 343 14.35 -2.95 8.35
CA HIS A 343 14.19 -2.12 9.54
C HIS A 343 14.67 -2.88 10.79
N CYS A 344 15.60 -2.28 11.53
CA CYS A 344 16.11 -2.75 12.80
C CYS A 344 15.48 -1.88 13.90
N ARG A 345 14.53 -2.46 14.65
CA ARG A 345 14.06 -1.87 15.90
C ARG A 345 15.07 -2.18 16.98
N VAL A 346 15.94 -1.24 17.25
CA VAL A 346 16.59 -1.10 18.56
C VAL A 346 16.21 0.30 19.00
N ASP A 347 15.52 0.40 20.12
CA ASP A 347 15.00 1.66 20.61
C ASP A 347 16.20 2.50 21.07
N SER A 348 16.52 3.59 20.39
CA SER A 348 17.64 4.46 20.77
C SER A 348 17.37 5.24 22.06
N GLU A 349 16.10 5.31 22.45
CA GLU A 349 15.61 6.04 23.64
C GLU A 349 15.06 5.09 24.73
N GLY A 350 15.04 3.76 24.49
CA GLY A 350 14.41 2.76 25.35
C GLY A 350 15.32 1.56 25.69
N GLN A 351 14.89 0.75 26.65
CA GLN A 351 15.61 -0.47 27.04
C GLN A 351 15.52 -1.53 25.93
N SER A 352 16.64 -2.15 25.59
CA SER A 352 16.73 -3.19 24.57
C SER A 352 16.78 -4.58 25.18
N GLU A 353 15.94 -5.51 24.69
CA GLU A 353 15.86 -6.89 25.19
C GLU A 353 16.54 -7.90 24.25
N PHE A 354 17.41 -8.76 24.78
CA PHE A 354 18.16 -9.78 24.05
C PHE A 354 18.00 -11.17 24.67
N ARG A 355 17.99 -12.22 23.82
CA ARG A 355 18.09 -13.63 24.24
C ARG A 355 19.44 -14.18 23.77
N ILE A 356 20.33 -14.50 24.71
CA ILE A 356 21.67 -15.01 24.40
C ILE A 356 21.85 -16.44 24.91
N LEU A 357 22.69 -17.21 24.21
CA LEU A 357 23.12 -18.54 24.62
C LEU A 357 24.54 -18.46 25.17
N VAL A 358 24.71 -18.75 26.44
CA VAL A 358 25.96 -18.73 27.20
C VAL A 358 26.47 -20.15 27.40
N ASP A 359 27.76 -20.37 27.16
CA ASP A 359 28.47 -21.66 27.31
C ASP A 359 27.79 -22.83 26.58
N ARG A 360 27.02 -22.54 25.53
CA ARG A 360 26.17 -23.50 24.80
C ARG A 360 25.20 -24.28 25.69
N LYS A 361 24.96 -23.82 26.92
CA LYS A 361 24.23 -24.56 27.96
C LYS A 361 23.15 -23.71 28.65
N PHE A 362 23.35 -22.40 28.76
CA PHE A 362 22.46 -21.51 29.52
C PHE A 362 21.88 -20.43 28.61
N ILE A 363 20.55 -20.30 28.59
CA ILE A 363 19.90 -19.20 27.90
C ILE A 363 19.61 -18.10 28.92
N LYS A 364 20.05 -16.89 28.61
CA LYS A 364 19.91 -15.70 29.46
C LYS A 364 19.20 -14.62 28.66
N TYR A 365 18.34 -13.87 29.34
CA TYR A 365 17.62 -12.73 28.79
C TYR A 365 18.26 -11.46 29.37
N LEU A 366 18.71 -10.57 28.49
CA LEU A 366 19.38 -9.34 28.88
C LEU A 366 18.53 -8.14 28.53
N THR A 367 18.44 -7.20 29.45
CA THR A 367 17.92 -5.87 29.21
C THR A 367 19.10 -4.90 29.27
N ILE A 368 19.24 -4.04 28.27
CA ILE A 368 20.36 -3.09 28.14
C ILE A 368 19.77 -1.69 28.08
N ASP A 369 20.20 -0.79 28.96
CA ASP A 369 19.78 0.61 28.93
C ASP A 369 20.25 1.33 27.65
N PRO A 370 19.52 2.35 27.18
CA PRO A 370 19.87 3.08 25.96
C PRO A 370 21.25 3.75 26.07
N GLY A 371 21.96 3.87 24.95
CA GLY A 371 23.23 4.59 24.86
C GLY A 371 24.48 3.82 25.34
N LEU A 372 24.36 2.56 25.78
CA LEU A 372 25.51 1.76 26.27
C LEU A 372 26.38 1.15 25.18
N TYR A 373 25.77 0.75 24.07
CA TYR A 373 26.43 0.13 22.94
C TYR A 373 25.91 0.78 21.65
N ASP A 374 26.69 0.73 20.57
CA ASP A 374 26.18 1.17 19.27
C ASP A 374 25.02 0.26 18.83
N VAL A 375 24.05 0.84 18.14
CA VAL A 375 22.92 0.09 17.58
C VAL A 375 23.40 -0.99 16.59
N SER A 376 24.54 -0.81 15.92
CA SER A 376 25.22 -1.80 15.07
C SER A 376 25.53 -3.08 15.80
N ASP A 377 26.05 -2.91 16.99
CA ASP A 377 26.74 -3.91 17.77
C ASP A 377 25.73 -4.80 18.48
N MET A 378 24.67 -4.17 18.97
CA MET A 378 23.49 -4.81 19.52
C MET A 378 22.74 -5.68 18.50
N CYS A 379 22.77 -5.33 17.21
CA CYS A 379 22.06 -6.07 16.16
C CYS A 379 22.74 -7.38 15.73
N PHE A 380 23.99 -7.63 16.13
CA PHE A 380 24.73 -8.81 15.73
C PHE A 380 25.21 -9.60 16.95
N ALA A 381 24.54 -10.74 17.22
CA ALA A 381 24.72 -11.50 18.45
C ALA A 381 26.19 -11.87 18.78
N PRO A 382 27.05 -12.31 17.84
CA PRO A 382 28.46 -12.60 18.16
C PRO A 382 29.26 -11.37 18.63
N THR A 383 29.03 -10.21 18.02
CA THR A 383 29.68 -8.95 18.41
C THR A 383 29.15 -8.45 19.74
N LEU A 384 27.82 -8.44 19.93
CA LEU A 384 27.23 -8.07 21.21
C LEU A 384 27.79 -8.92 22.36
N ILE A 385 27.78 -10.25 22.21
CA ILE A 385 28.28 -11.19 23.24
C ILE A 385 29.74 -10.91 23.61
N SER A 386 30.58 -10.53 22.64
CA SER A 386 31.99 -10.22 22.90
C SER A 386 32.22 -8.91 23.69
N MET A 387 31.23 -8.03 23.73
CA MET A 387 31.30 -6.73 24.41
C MET A 387 30.47 -6.67 25.71
N LEU A 388 29.74 -7.73 26.03
CA LEU A 388 29.04 -7.83 27.29
C LEU A 388 30.04 -7.85 28.45
N PRO A 389 29.68 -7.27 29.60
CA PRO A 389 30.49 -7.39 30.81
C PRO A 389 30.58 -8.87 31.22
N PRO A 390 31.58 -9.26 32.02
CA PRO A 390 31.68 -10.62 32.55
C PRO A 390 30.35 -11.04 33.20
N LEU A 391 29.82 -12.19 32.76
CA LEU A 391 28.53 -12.68 33.22
C LEU A 391 28.59 -13.02 34.72
N PRO A 392 27.66 -12.49 35.55
CA PRO A 392 27.67 -12.77 36.99
C PRO A 392 27.51 -14.27 37.27
N PRO A 393 28.26 -14.82 38.25
CA PRO A 393 28.07 -16.21 38.67
C PRO A 393 26.70 -16.39 39.33
N GLY A 394 26.13 -17.60 39.23
CA GLY A 394 24.87 -17.97 39.88
C GLY A 394 23.71 -18.31 38.95
N ASP A 395 22.62 -18.78 39.54
CA ASP A 395 21.43 -19.26 38.83
C ASP A 395 20.39 -18.16 38.62
N TRP A 396 20.61 -17.32 37.61
CA TRP A 396 19.70 -16.26 37.16
C TRP A 396 19.27 -16.49 35.71
N ASN A 397 18.20 -15.83 35.26
CA ASN A 397 17.77 -15.92 33.86
C ASN A 397 17.46 -14.57 33.20
N LYS A 398 17.26 -13.50 33.98
CA LYS A 398 17.21 -12.11 33.50
C LYS A 398 18.34 -11.28 34.10
N GLY A 399 19.04 -10.53 33.28
CA GLY A 399 20.08 -9.59 33.69
C GLY A 399 19.82 -8.20 33.11
N HIS A 400 20.06 -7.15 33.89
CA HIS A 400 19.97 -5.75 33.49
C HIS A 400 21.37 -5.15 33.43
N ILE A 401 21.73 -4.56 32.29
CA ILE A 401 23.02 -3.94 32.04
C ILE A 401 22.81 -2.44 31.94
N SER A 402 23.53 -1.71 32.79
CA SER A 402 23.52 -0.25 32.83
C SER A 402 24.95 0.29 32.95
N HIS A 403 25.08 1.62 32.89
CA HIS A 403 26.27 2.32 33.35
C HIS A 403 25.89 3.15 34.57
N ASP A 404 26.77 3.20 35.56
CA ASP A 404 26.64 4.17 36.65
C ASP A 404 27.50 5.38 36.29
N THR A 405 27.07 6.58 36.70
CA THR A 405 27.76 7.86 36.49
C THR A 405 29.20 7.90 37.03
N SER A 406 29.58 6.90 37.83
CA SER A 406 30.90 6.71 38.44
C SER A 406 31.80 5.70 37.70
N ASN A 407 31.27 4.85 36.81
CA ASN A 407 32.01 3.78 36.15
C ASN A 407 32.00 3.93 34.62
N VAL A 408 33.19 3.92 34.00
CA VAL A 408 33.39 4.12 32.55
C VAL A 408 32.91 2.93 31.70
N HIS A 409 32.69 1.76 32.29
CA HIS A 409 32.34 0.53 31.57
C HIS A 409 30.94 -0.01 31.95
N PRO A 410 30.16 -0.53 30.98
CA PRO A 410 28.87 -1.18 31.27
C PRO A 410 29.04 -2.32 32.27
N HIS A 411 28.06 -2.51 33.16
CA HIS A 411 28.05 -3.62 34.12
C HIS A 411 26.63 -4.09 34.42
N PHE A 412 26.52 -5.28 35.02
CA PHE A 412 25.25 -5.82 35.47
C PHE A 412 24.80 -5.11 36.76
N THR A 413 23.75 -4.30 36.68
CA THR A 413 23.18 -3.62 37.85
C THR A 413 22.16 -4.49 38.58
N ARG A 414 21.49 -5.40 37.87
CA ARG A 414 20.52 -6.33 38.46
C ARG A 414 20.55 -7.68 37.77
N ILE A 415 20.49 -8.73 38.56
CA ILE A 415 20.21 -10.09 38.08
C ILE A 415 19.01 -10.64 38.84
N ALA A 416 18.17 -11.41 38.15
CA ALA A 416 17.00 -12.04 38.74
C ALA A 416 16.75 -13.41 38.11
N LYS A 417 16.16 -14.30 38.92
CA LYS A 417 15.54 -15.54 38.45
C LYS A 417 14.03 -15.32 38.46
N LEU A 418 13.46 -15.12 37.29
CA LEU A 418 12.04 -14.83 37.12
C LEU A 418 11.32 -15.98 36.39
N PRO A 419 10.05 -16.28 36.71
CA PRO A 419 9.25 -17.17 35.88
C PRO A 419 9.09 -16.53 34.50
N LEU A 420 9.59 -17.19 33.46
CA LEU A 420 9.46 -16.72 32.08
C LEU A 420 8.13 -17.22 31.48
N PRO A 421 7.49 -16.46 30.59
CA PRO A 421 6.25 -16.91 29.96
C PRO A 421 6.49 -18.22 29.21
N ALA A 422 5.52 -19.12 29.27
CA ALA A 422 5.58 -20.44 28.65
C ALA A 422 4.28 -20.69 27.90
N VAL A 423 4.33 -21.57 26.89
CA VAL A 423 3.12 -22.13 26.30
C VAL A 423 2.35 -22.85 27.41
N THR A 424 1.13 -22.40 27.68
CA THR A 424 0.39 -22.80 28.89
C THR A 424 -0.32 -24.14 28.72
N LYS A 425 -0.58 -24.56 27.48
CA LYS A 425 -1.32 -25.78 27.15
C LYS A 425 -0.42 -26.80 26.46
N VAL A 426 0.20 -27.66 27.26
CA VAL A 426 1.02 -28.78 26.79
C VAL A 426 0.12 -29.98 26.47
N SER A 427 -0.16 -30.20 25.20
CA SER A 427 -1.01 -31.30 24.72
C SER A 427 -0.28 -32.57 24.30
N HIS A 428 1.05 -32.56 24.24
CA HIS A 428 1.84 -33.69 23.74
C HIS A 428 2.89 -34.10 24.79
N PRO A 429 3.06 -35.41 25.07
CA PRO A 429 3.96 -35.88 26.13
C PRO A 429 5.45 -35.69 25.79
N LEU A 430 5.81 -35.69 24.50
CA LEU A 430 7.18 -35.45 24.08
C LEU A 430 7.53 -33.96 24.16
N GLN A 431 8.54 -33.64 24.97
CA GLN A 431 9.20 -32.34 25.02
C GLN A 431 10.66 -32.51 24.59
N ILE A 432 11.09 -31.73 23.61
CA ILE A 432 12.45 -31.78 23.07
C ILE A 432 13.18 -30.52 23.55
N ASP A 433 14.38 -30.65 24.11
CA ASP A 433 15.15 -29.48 24.52
C ASP A 433 15.70 -28.76 23.28
N TYR A 434 15.52 -27.45 23.22
CA TYR A 434 16.04 -26.58 22.17
C TYR A 434 17.53 -26.77 21.91
N LEU A 435 18.32 -27.09 22.94
CA LEU A 435 19.77 -27.30 22.82
C LEU A 435 20.15 -28.65 22.21
N GLU A 436 19.22 -29.63 22.17
CA GLU A 436 19.44 -30.92 21.53
C GLU A 436 19.26 -30.84 20.00
N LEU A 437 18.65 -29.74 19.51
CA LEU A 437 18.41 -29.54 18.08
C LEU A 437 19.62 -28.90 17.39
N ARG A 438 20.03 -29.50 16.27
CA ARG A 438 20.96 -28.85 15.33
C ARG A 438 20.16 -28.03 14.33
N MET A 439 20.29 -26.70 14.42
CA MET A 439 19.66 -25.78 13.48
C MET A 439 20.29 -25.94 12.09
N GLY A 440 19.47 -26.27 11.09
CA GLY A 440 19.85 -26.23 9.67
C GLY A 440 19.67 -24.81 9.11
N GLN A 441 18.62 -24.60 8.32
CA GLN A 441 18.30 -23.30 7.73
C GLN A 441 17.23 -22.57 8.55
N LYS A 442 17.46 -21.29 8.87
CA LYS A 442 16.54 -20.45 9.64
C LYS A 442 15.56 -19.72 8.70
N LEU A 443 14.27 -20.07 8.74
CA LEU A 443 13.27 -19.56 7.79
C LEU A 443 12.49 -18.32 8.28
N ARG A 444 12.22 -18.17 9.59
CA ARG A 444 11.59 -16.98 10.21
C ARG A 444 12.12 -16.75 11.64
N SER A 445 11.89 -15.57 12.22
CA SER A 445 12.25 -15.25 13.61
C SER A 445 11.16 -14.40 14.26
N ASN A 446 10.19 -15.02 14.91
CA ASN A 446 9.15 -14.33 15.67
C ASN A 446 9.13 -14.92 17.09
N TRP A 447 9.33 -14.10 18.11
CA TRP A 447 9.24 -14.50 19.52
C TRP A 447 8.00 -13.89 20.15
N GLU A 448 6.82 -14.38 19.74
CA GLU A 448 5.55 -13.99 20.35
C GLU A 448 4.83 -15.25 20.85
N ILE A 449 5.01 -15.54 22.14
CA ILE A 449 4.43 -16.71 22.84
C ILE A 449 2.90 -16.81 22.67
N PRO A 450 2.11 -15.70 22.68
CA PRO A 450 0.67 -15.78 22.43
C PRO A 450 0.28 -16.32 21.05
N ARG A 451 1.08 -16.03 20.01
CA ARG A 451 0.84 -16.56 18.66
C ARG A 451 1.15 -18.05 18.58
N LEU A 452 2.21 -18.49 19.26
CA LEU A 452 2.54 -19.92 19.38
C LEU A 452 1.46 -20.68 20.16
N ASP A 453 0.86 -20.09 21.19
CA ASP A 453 -0.27 -20.68 21.92
C ASP A 453 -1.50 -20.85 21.02
N ALA A 454 -1.80 -19.84 20.18
CA ALA A 454 -2.91 -19.92 19.23
C ALA A 454 -2.70 -21.01 18.17
N GLU A 455 -1.51 -21.07 17.57
CA GLU A 455 -1.19 -22.05 16.54
C GLU A 455 -1.12 -23.49 17.11
N THR A 456 -0.54 -23.67 18.29
CA THR A 456 -0.49 -24.96 19.00
C THR A 456 -1.89 -25.51 19.26
N ARG A 457 -2.87 -24.66 19.60
CA ARG A 457 -4.27 -25.08 19.80
C ARG A 457 -4.92 -25.58 18.52
N VAL A 458 -4.53 -25.04 17.37
CA VAL A 458 -5.08 -25.49 16.09
C VAL A 458 -4.54 -26.87 15.75
N TYR A 459 -3.25 -27.12 15.97
CA TYR A 459 -2.65 -28.45 15.83
C TYR A 459 -3.28 -29.50 16.75
N GLN A 460 -3.76 -29.11 17.94
CA GLN A 460 -4.57 -29.98 18.80
C GLN A 460 -5.94 -30.31 18.17
N TRP A 461 -6.59 -29.33 17.53
CA TRP A 461 -7.92 -29.56 16.95
C TRP A 461 -7.89 -30.41 15.68
N ILE A 462 -6.80 -30.35 14.92
CA ILE A 462 -6.63 -31.10 13.66
C ILE A 462 -5.86 -32.41 13.86
N GLU A 463 -5.58 -32.79 15.11
CA GLU A 463 -4.84 -34.01 15.46
C GLU A 463 -5.54 -35.23 14.85
N ASN A 464 -4.78 -36.06 14.12
CA ASN A 464 -5.24 -37.25 13.39
C ASN A 464 -6.11 -37.01 12.13
N ILE A 465 -6.32 -35.77 11.68
CA ILE A 465 -7.22 -35.46 10.53
C ILE A 465 -6.43 -35.21 9.22
N GLN A 466 -5.09 -35.23 9.28
CA GLN A 466 -4.18 -35.04 8.14
C GLN A 466 -4.51 -33.80 7.29
N ILE A 467 -4.79 -32.67 7.96
CA ILE A 467 -5.00 -31.35 7.33
C ILE A 467 -3.68 -30.57 7.29
N GLY A 468 -2.96 -30.57 8.41
CA GLY A 468 -1.62 -29.97 8.54
C GLY A 468 -0.52 -31.03 8.74
N PRO A 469 0.74 -30.61 8.80
CA PRO A 469 1.87 -31.46 9.15
C PRO A 469 1.67 -32.13 10.52
N LYS A 470 2.17 -33.34 10.69
CA LYS A 470 2.15 -34.05 11.97
C LYS A 470 2.85 -33.24 13.06
N PHE A 471 2.16 -33.02 14.18
CA PHE A 471 2.75 -32.48 15.40
C PHE A 471 3.67 -33.53 16.03
N LEU A 472 4.95 -33.20 16.22
CA LEU A 472 5.95 -34.14 16.73
C LEU A 472 6.19 -33.97 18.23
N GLY A 473 6.03 -32.76 18.77
CA GLY A 473 6.21 -32.50 20.18
C GLY A 473 6.38 -31.03 20.50
N HIS A 474 6.49 -30.73 21.79
CA HIS A 474 6.73 -29.39 22.29
C HIS A 474 8.22 -29.08 22.29
N LEU A 475 8.57 -27.87 21.88
CA LEU A 475 9.93 -27.36 22.01
C LEU A 475 10.07 -26.76 23.40
N SER A 476 11.00 -27.28 24.18
CA SER A 476 11.25 -26.85 25.55
C SER A 476 12.63 -26.20 25.69
N GLU A 477 12.77 -25.33 26.67
CA GLU A 477 14.02 -24.74 27.11
C GLU A 477 14.06 -24.95 28.63
N ARG A 478 14.87 -25.92 29.10
CA ARG A 478 14.97 -26.25 30.54
C ARG A 478 13.62 -26.55 31.20
N GLY A 479 12.78 -27.33 30.53
CA GLY A 479 11.43 -27.68 31.01
C GLY A 479 10.35 -26.61 30.79
N ARG A 480 10.72 -25.44 30.27
CA ARG A 480 9.76 -24.40 29.84
C ARG A 480 9.39 -24.60 28.38
N VAL A 481 8.12 -24.78 28.05
CA VAL A 481 7.69 -24.88 26.65
C VAL A 481 7.73 -23.51 25.97
N ILE A 482 8.51 -23.39 24.90
CA ILE A 482 8.75 -22.15 24.14
C ILE A 482 8.23 -22.20 22.71
N GLY A 483 7.65 -23.33 22.29
CA GLY A 483 7.10 -23.53 20.94
C GLY A 483 6.80 -25.00 20.70
N PHE A 484 6.74 -25.39 19.43
CA PHE A 484 6.43 -26.75 19.02
C PHE A 484 7.23 -27.17 17.79
N ILE A 485 7.26 -28.47 17.52
CA ILE A 485 7.93 -29.09 16.38
C ILE A 485 6.88 -29.84 15.57
N ILE A 486 6.93 -29.64 14.26
CA ILE A 486 6.10 -30.37 13.29
C ILE A 486 6.99 -31.12 12.31
N GLU A 487 6.42 -32.12 11.64
CA GLU A 487 7.13 -32.87 10.62
C GLU A 487 7.57 -31.96 9.47
N ARG A 488 8.75 -32.25 8.93
CA ARG A 488 9.21 -31.61 7.69
C ARG A 488 8.58 -32.32 6.51
N ILE A 489 7.83 -31.58 5.71
CA ILE A 489 7.29 -32.08 4.44
C ILE A 489 8.36 -31.91 3.37
N ASN A 490 9.03 -33.00 3.01
CA ASN A 490 9.98 -33.03 1.90
C ASN A 490 9.25 -33.16 0.56
N ASP A 491 9.93 -32.74 -0.52
CA ASP A 491 9.46 -32.87 -1.91
C ASP A 491 8.07 -32.23 -2.13
N CYS A 492 7.85 -31.06 -1.52
CA CYS A 492 6.63 -30.28 -1.68
C CYS A 492 6.88 -29.00 -2.47
N ARG A 493 5.83 -28.54 -3.16
CA ARG A 493 5.78 -27.21 -3.79
C ARG A 493 4.61 -26.43 -3.24
N HIS A 494 4.69 -25.10 -3.29
CA HIS A 494 3.52 -24.28 -3.00
C HIS A 494 2.41 -24.52 -4.04
N ALA A 495 1.16 -24.27 -3.62
CA ALA A 495 0.01 -24.43 -4.50
C ALA A 495 0.05 -23.45 -5.68
N THR A 496 -0.42 -23.91 -6.84
CA THR A 496 -0.68 -23.08 -8.02
C THR A 496 -2.19 -23.01 -8.26
N PRO A 497 -2.67 -22.14 -9.17
CA PRO A 497 -4.09 -22.10 -9.54
C PRO A 497 -4.65 -23.44 -10.05
N GLU A 498 -3.80 -24.35 -10.52
CA GLU A 498 -4.17 -25.69 -11.01
C GLU A 498 -4.50 -26.66 -9.85
N ASP A 499 -4.00 -26.37 -8.64
CA ASP A 499 -4.23 -27.19 -7.44
C ASP A 499 -5.48 -26.79 -6.66
N LEU A 500 -6.44 -26.12 -7.32
CA LEU A 500 -7.66 -25.64 -6.67
C LEU A 500 -8.42 -26.80 -6.00
N SER A 501 -8.57 -27.93 -6.69
CA SER A 501 -9.29 -29.10 -6.17
C SER A 501 -8.67 -29.66 -4.88
N PRO A 502 -7.36 -30.01 -4.82
CA PRO A 502 -6.76 -30.49 -3.58
C PRO A 502 -6.73 -29.42 -2.46
N CYS A 503 -6.58 -28.13 -2.79
CA CYS A 503 -6.63 -27.07 -1.78
C CYS A 503 -8.04 -26.92 -1.18
N GLN A 504 -9.08 -26.98 -2.02
CA GLN A 504 -10.48 -26.97 -1.57
C GLN A 504 -10.77 -28.17 -0.66
N GLN A 505 -10.30 -29.37 -1.01
CA GLN A 505 -10.48 -30.56 -0.16
C GLN A 505 -9.78 -30.43 1.20
N ALA A 506 -8.60 -29.81 1.26
CA ALA A 506 -7.91 -29.54 2.53
C ALA A 506 -8.66 -28.50 3.37
N LEU A 507 -9.16 -27.44 2.73
CA LEU A 507 -9.92 -26.38 3.39
C LEU A 507 -11.29 -26.87 3.88
N SER A 508 -12.03 -27.64 3.08
CA SER A 508 -13.32 -28.21 3.48
C SER A 508 -13.18 -29.09 4.71
N ARG A 509 -12.14 -29.94 4.79
CA ARG A 509 -11.86 -30.74 5.99
C ARG A 509 -11.56 -29.87 7.22
N LEU A 510 -10.96 -28.70 7.05
CA LEU A 510 -10.76 -27.73 8.13
C LEU A 510 -12.09 -27.08 8.56
N HIS A 511 -12.94 -26.73 7.59
CA HIS A 511 -14.26 -26.13 7.82
C HIS A 511 -15.26 -27.11 8.47
N GLU A 512 -15.17 -28.41 8.16
CA GLU A 512 -15.96 -29.48 8.82
C GLU A 512 -15.70 -29.53 10.34
N LEU A 513 -14.53 -29.09 10.79
CA LEU A 513 -14.19 -28.97 12.21
C LEU A 513 -14.66 -27.64 12.82
N GLY A 514 -15.35 -26.80 12.06
CA GLY A 514 -15.73 -25.45 12.48
C GLY A 514 -14.52 -24.55 12.71
N ILE A 515 -13.47 -24.70 11.90
CA ILE A 515 -12.24 -23.90 12.02
C ILE A 515 -12.13 -23.03 10.76
N LYS A 516 -12.01 -21.71 10.95
CA LYS A 516 -11.67 -20.74 9.91
C LYS A 516 -10.16 -20.52 9.90
N HIS A 517 -9.50 -20.57 8.74
CA HIS A 517 -8.05 -20.41 8.66
C HIS A 517 -7.60 -18.96 8.89
N GLY A 518 -8.29 -17.99 8.29
CA GLY A 518 -8.10 -16.55 8.50
C GLY A 518 -6.96 -15.88 7.72
N ASP A 519 -6.09 -16.61 7.04
CA ASP A 519 -5.01 -16.08 6.17
C ASP A 519 -4.71 -17.07 5.04
N LEU A 520 -5.69 -17.28 4.15
CA LEU A 520 -5.50 -18.14 2.98
C LEU A 520 -4.67 -17.42 1.92
N ASN A 521 -3.55 -18.04 1.54
CA ASN A 521 -2.76 -17.65 0.40
C ASN A 521 -2.00 -18.88 -0.13
N LYS A 522 -1.53 -18.84 -1.38
CA LYS A 522 -0.85 -19.98 -2.03
C LYS A 522 0.39 -20.52 -1.31
N HIS A 523 1.02 -19.71 -0.46
CA HIS A 523 2.20 -20.13 0.30
C HIS A 523 1.85 -20.98 1.53
N ASN A 524 0.61 -20.87 2.02
CA ASN A 524 0.10 -21.63 3.15
C ASN A 524 -0.43 -23.02 2.76
N PHE A 525 -0.40 -23.35 1.46
CA PHE A 525 -0.70 -24.67 0.93
C PHE A 525 0.57 -25.34 0.38
N LEU A 526 0.91 -26.50 0.92
CA LEU A 526 1.97 -27.36 0.42
C LEU A 526 1.36 -28.54 -0.35
N ILE A 527 1.75 -28.70 -1.61
CA ILE A 527 1.29 -29.77 -2.49
C ILE A 527 2.34 -30.87 -2.56
N ARG A 528 1.94 -32.11 -2.25
CA ARG A 528 2.77 -33.32 -2.36
C ARG A 528 1.93 -34.47 -2.88
N ASN A 529 2.37 -35.14 -3.95
CA ASN A 529 1.67 -36.26 -4.58
C ASN A 529 0.18 -35.99 -4.87
N GLY A 530 -0.15 -34.76 -5.29
CA GLY A 530 -1.53 -34.35 -5.58
C GLY A 530 -2.42 -34.08 -4.35
N LYS A 531 -1.87 -34.13 -3.12
CA LYS A 531 -2.56 -33.79 -1.89
C LYS A 531 -2.07 -32.45 -1.34
N ALA A 532 -2.99 -31.62 -0.86
CA ALA A 532 -2.66 -30.35 -0.21
C ALA A 532 -2.58 -30.49 1.32
N THR A 533 -1.60 -29.82 1.91
CA THR A 533 -1.39 -29.71 3.36
C THR A 533 -1.31 -28.24 3.75
N LEU A 534 -2.10 -27.84 4.75
CA LEU A 534 -2.19 -26.48 5.25
C LEU A 534 -1.14 -26.19 6.32
N ILE A 535 -0.57 -24.99 6.32
CA ILE A 535 0.42 -24.50 7.30
C ILE A 535 0.13 -23.04 7.69
N ASP A 536 0.79 -22.54 8.73
CA ASP A 536 0.68 -21.15 9.23
C ASP A 536 -0.70 -20.84 9.85
N PHE A 537 -1.07 -21.59 10.90
CA PHE A 537 -2.39 -21.51 11.55
C PHE A 537 -2.50 -20.40 12.61
N GLU A 538 -1.57 -19.44 12.63
CA GLU A 538 -1.51 -18.38 13.65
C GLU A 538 -2.78 -17.51 13.72
N ASN A 539 -3.49 -17.36 12.59
CA ASN A 539 -4.73 -16.58 12.47
C ASN A 539 -6.01 -17.44 12.54
N SER A 540 -5.86 -18.75 12.77
CA SER A 540 -6.98 -19.68 12.73
C SER A 540 -7.83 -19.61 14.00
N THR A 541 -9.15 -19.69 13.82
CA THR A 541 -10.12 -19.53 14.91
C THR A 541 -11.27 -20.53 14.77
N ARG A 542 -11.93 -20.87 15.90
CA ARG A 542 -13.21 -21.59 15.84
C ARG A 542 -14.29 -20.65 15.32
N CYS A 543 -15.00 -21.09 14.30
CA CYS A 543 -16.04 -20.32 13.64
C CYS A 543 -17.31 -21.18 13.55
N ASN A 544 -18.38 -20.71 14.20
CA ASN A 544 -19.70 -21.34 14.16
C ASN A 544 -20.61 -20.72 13.07
N ASP A 545 -20.13 -19.68 12.38
CA ASP A 545 -20.85 -19.03 11.29
C ASP A 545 -20.54 -19.70 9.96
N ALA A 546 -21.51 -20.44 9.42
CA ALA A 546 -21.41 -21.10 8.12
C ALA A 546 -21.17 -20.11 6.97
N LYS A 547 -21.68 -18.87 7.07
CA LYS A 547 -21.48 -17.85 6.02
C LYS A 547 -20.02 -17.41 5.93
N ALA A 548 -19.36 -17.26 7.08
CA ALA A 548 -17.96 -16.86 7.14
C ALA A 548 -17.00 -17.95 6.63
N LEU A 549 -17.35 -19.23 6.79
CA LEU A 549 -16.61 -20.38 6.22
C LEU A 549 -16.83 -20.49 4.71
N GLU A 550 -18.07 -20.33 4.25
CA GLU A 550 -18.40 -20.31 2.82
C GLU A 550 -17.70 -19.16 2.09
N GLU A 551 -17.63 -17.98 2.70
CA GLU A 551 -16.92 -16.83 2.14
C GLU A 551 -15.42 -17.11 2.01
N GLU A 552 -14.79 -17.67 3.05
CA GLU A 552 -13.39 -18.09 3.02
C GLU A 552 -13.13 -19.11 1.88
N SER A 553 -14.04 -20.07 1.69
CA SER A 553 -13.96 -21.06 0.60
C SER A 553 -14.10 -20.43 -0.80
N ARG A 554 -14.99 -19.43 -0.97
CA ARG A 554 -15.15 -18.71 -2.24
C ARG A 554 -13.92 -17.89 -2.60
N THR A 555 -13.24 -17.32 -1.62
CA THR A 555 -12.03 -16.51 -1.85
C THR A 555 -10.79 -17.33 -2.22
N LEU A 556 -10.78 -18.64 -1.93
CA LEU A 556 -9.61 -19.50 -2.16
C LEU A 556 -9.12 -19.48 -3.63
N GLN A 557 -10.05 -19.44 -4.60
CA GLN A 557 -9.67 -19.44 -6.02
C GLN A 557 -8.92 -18.15 -6.41
N ASP A 558 -9.32 -17.01 -5.84
CA ASP A 558 -8.68 -15.72 -6.09
C ASP A 558 -7.33 -15.65 -5.36
N GLU A 559 -7.24 -16.16 -4.13
CA GLU A 559 -6.00 -16.21 -3.35
C GLU A 559 -4.93 -17.15 -3.97
N LEU A 560 -5.34 -18.24 -4.65
CA LEU A 560 -4.40 -19.08 -5.41
C LEU A 560 -3.92 -18.42 -6.71
N ARG A 561 -4.73 -17.54 -7.31
CA ARG A 561 -4.41 -16.77 -8.53
C ARG A 561 -3.63 -15.50 -8.24
N ASP A 562 -3.42 -15.17 -6.97
CA ASP A 562 -2.72 -13.96 -6.57
C ASP A 562 -1.24 -13.98 -7.03
N THR A 563 -0.85 -12.97 -7.81
CA THR A 563 0.51 -12.74 -8.30
C THR A 563 1.24 -11.65 -7.53
N THR A 564 0.62 -11.05 -6.50
CA THR A 564 1.18 -9.91 -5.75
C THR A 564 2.39 -10.24 -4.88
N GLY A 565 2.67 -11.53 -4.65
CA GLY A 565 3.75 -12.00 -3.77
C GLY A 565 3.41 -11.98 -2.27
N ARG A 566 2.12 -11.82 -1.93
CA ARG A 566 1.60 -11.99 -0.57
C ARG A 566 1.89 -13.42 -0.07
N GLY A 567 2.65 -13.56 1.02
CA GLY A 567 2.94 -14.85 1.69
C GLY A 567 4.38 -15.39 1.53
N GLY A 568 5.14 -14.96 0.51
CA GLY A 568 6.56 -15.33 0.34
C GLY A 568 7.07 -15.27 -1.10
N ARG A 569 8.40 -15.22 -1.28
CA ARG A 569 9.07 -15.49 -2.58
C ARG A 569 9.71 -16.87 -2.50
N THR A 570 9.60 -17.67 -3.56
CA THR A 570 10.50 -18.80 -3.79
C THR A 570 11.91 -18.23 -3.92
N ALA A 571 12.79 -18.55 -2.98
CA ALA A 571 14.22 -18.47 -3.25
C ALA A 571 14.49 -19.58 -4.27
N GLU A 572 14.66 -19.22 -5.53
CA GLU A 572 15.35 -20.10 -6.46
C GLU A 572 16.72 -20.38 -5.83
N SER A 573 16.94 -21.64 -5.47
CA SER A 573 18.25 -22.13 -5.13
C SER A 573 19.06 -22.11 -6.42
N ASP A 574 19.90 -21.09 -6.59
CA ASP A 574 21.06 -21.20 -7.46
C ASP A 574 21.90 -22.34 -6.89
N ALA A 575 21.80 -23.50 -7.55
CA ALA A 575 22.77 -24.56 -7.41
C ALA A 575 24.06 -24.11 -8.13
N ALA A 576 25.08 -23.78 -7.34
CA ALA A 576 26.48 -23.91 -7.69
C ALA A 576 27.27 -24.22 -6.42
#